data_AF-A0A2V7PN96-F1
#
_entry.id   AF-A0A2V7PN96-F1
#
_cell.length_a   1.000
_cell.length_b   1.000
_cell.length_c   1.000
_cell.angle_alpha   90.00
_cell.angle_beta   90.00
_cell.angle_gamma   90.00
#
_symmetry.space_group_name_H-M   'P 1'
#
loop_
_entity.id
_entity.type
_entity.pdbx_description
1 polymer ?
#
loop_
_entity_poly.entity_id
_entity_poly.type
_entity_poly.pdbx_seq_one_letter_code
_entity_poly.pdbx_strand_id
1 'polypeptide(L)'
;DASINFALAQSRAMQVVPLHVQVRDAAGRWRTVIPDLGFPAGKNKTVIADLTGKFLSADTRVRIRTNMEIYWDRAFVAATASASPVTVTTLPPVTADLHYRGFSRMDRKGGRYGPQWYDYADVSRAPAWAPIAGAFTRYGDVLPLLDASDDMYIIFGPGDEVALQFDTAVAPPVPPGWTRDFVLYTDAWMKDADLNTAAGGTVEPLPFHGMSRYPYAADETFPGDTAHRRFIETYNTRRVGRGSYNR
;
A
#
# COMPACT_ATOMS: atom_id res chain seq x y z
N ASP A 1 -2.88 2.62 -12.19
CA ASP A 1 -4.01 2.74 -13.13
C ASP A 1 -4.26 1.37 -13.75
N ALA A 2 -5.46 0.83 -13.65
CA ALA A 2 -5.80 -0.47 -14.22
C ALA A 2 -5.87 -0.44 -15.75
N SER A 3 -6.17 0.72 -16.35
CA SER A 3 -6.34 0.88 -17.80
C SER A 3 -5.02 0.73 -18.57
N ILE A 4 -3.91 1.27 -18.05
CA ILE A 4 -2.59 1.09 -18.68
C ILE A 4 -2.14 -0.38 -18.62
N ASN A 5 -2.41 -1.06 -17.50
CA ASN A 5 -2.11 -2.49 -17.36
C ASN A 5 -2.94 -3.32 -18.35
N PHE A 6 -4.23 -3.00 -18.50
CA PHE A 6 -5.11 -3.65 -19.45
C PHE A 6 -4.65 -3.44 -20.90
N ALA A 7 -4.30 -2.21 -21.28
CA ALA A 7 -3.76 -1.90 -22.61
C ALA A 7 -2.45 -2.65 -22.90
N LEU A 8 -1.54 -2.71 -21.92
CA LEU A 8 -0.29 -3.48 -22.04
C LEU A 8 -0.56 -4.99 -22.20
N ALA A 9 -1.53 -5.55 -21.48
CA ALA A 9 -1.90 -6.96 -21.59
C ALA A 9 -2.46 -7.33 -22.98
N GLN A 10 -3.00 -6.36 -23.73
CA GLN A 10 -3.50 -6.54 -25.09
C GLN A 10 -2.40 -6.55 -26.16
N SER A 11 -1.14 -6.25 -25.80
CA SER A 11 -0.03 -6.17 -26.74
C SER A 11 1.15 -7.03 -26.29
N ARG A 12 1.82 -7.67 -27.26
CA ARG A 12 3.12 -8.32 -27.03
C ARG A 12 4.30 -7.43 -27.43
N ALA A 13 4.03 -6.25 -27.98
CA ALA A 13 5.06 -5.38 -28.54
C ALA A 13 5.90 -4.68 -27.47
N MET A 14 5.33 -4.45 -26.29
CA MET A 14 6.01 -3.77 -25.17
C MET A 14 5.78 -4.53 -23.88
N GLN A 15 6.83 -4.66 -23.09
CA GLN A 15 6.77 -5.14 -21.71
C GLN A 15 7.24 -4.02 -20.79
N VAL A 16 6.66 -3.94 -19.59
CA VAL A 16 7.14 -3.03 -18.55
C VAL A 16 8.50 -3.54 -18.09
N VAL A 17 9.48 -2.65 -18.09
CA VAL A 17 10.81 -2.92 -17.55
C VAL A 17 10.90 -2.19 -16.22
N PRO A 18 10.85 -2.90 -15.07
CA PRO A 18 10.97 -2.27 -13.77
C PRO A 18 12.30 -1.51 -13.65
N LEU A 19 12.41 -0.65 -12.65
CA LEU A 19 13.71 -0.11 -12.27
C LEU A 19 14.63 -1.29 -11.96
N HIS A 20 15.75 -1.38 -12.66
CA HIS A 20 16.75 -2.40 -12.39
C HIS A 20 18.14 -1.77 -12.35
N VAL A 21 19.02 -2.40 -11.56
CA VAL A 21 20.38 -1.93 -11.32
C VAL A 21 21.38 -2.83 -12.03
N GLN A 22 22.30 -2.19 -12.73
CA GLN A 22 23.43 -2.83 -13.38
C GLN A 22 24.75 -2.27 -12.86
N VAL A 23 25.75 -3.14 -12.80
CA VAL A 23 27.17 -2.80 -12.54
C VAL A 23 28.05 -3.42 -13.63
N ARG A 24 29.35 -3.10 -13.64
CA ARG A 24 30.30 -3.67 -14.61
C ARG A 24 31.01 -4.90 -14.05
N ASP A 25 31.05 -5.97 -14.85
CA ASP A 25 31.91 -7.13 -14.60
C ASP A 25 33.38 -6.82 -14.94
N ALA A 26 34.29 -7.73 -14.62
CA ALA A 26 35.72 -7.58 -14.87
C ALA A 26 36.09 -7.41 -16.37
N ALA A 27 35.19 -7.78 -17.28
CA ALA A 27 35.33 -7.58 -18.72
C ALA A 27 34.70 -6.24 -19.19
N GLY A 28 34.24 -5.39 -18.27
CA GLY A 28 33.61 -4.10 -18.55
C GLY A 28 32.17 -4.19 -19.06
N ARG A 29 31.53 -5.36 -19.03
CA ARG A 29 30.15 -5.56 -19.49
C ARG A 29 29.16 -5.24 -18.38
N TRP A 30 28.03 -4.65 -18.74
CA TRP A 30 26.95 -4.37 -17.79
C TRP A 30 26.20 -5.65 -17.43
N ARG A 31 26.06 -5.91 -16.13
CA ARG A 31 25.33 -7.05 -15.56
C ARG A 31 24.28 -6.55 -14.58
N THR A 32 23.06 -7.05 -14.71
CA THR A 32 21.97 -6.76 -13.78
C THR A 32 22.24 -7.46 -12.44
N VAL A 33 22.25 -6.70 -11.36
CA VAL A 33 22.50 -7.18 -9.99
C VAL A 33 21.30 -7.00 -9.06
N ILE A 34 20.37 -6.13 -9.45
CA ILE A 34 19.04 -6.02 -8.85
C ILE A 34 18.06 -5.98 -10.03
N PRO A 35 17.29 -7.07 -10.27
CA PRO A 35 16.42 -7.18 -11.44
C PRO A 35 15.15 -6.35 -11.33
N ASP A 36 14.73 -6.02 -10.10
CA ASP A 36 13.52 -5.26 -9.81
C ASP A 36 13.69 -4.45 -8.51
N LEU A 37 13.70 -3.13 -8.64
CA LEU A 37 13.66 -2.14 -7.54
C LEU A 37 12.25 -1.55 -7.35
N GLY A 38 11.25 -2.08 -8.06
CA GLY A 38 9.91 -1.53 -8.14
C GLY A 38 9.87 -0.20 -8.91
N PHE A 39 8.98 0.69 -8.47
CA PHE A 39 8.85 2.05 -8.99
C PHE A 39 8.31 3.00 -7.91
N PRO A 40 8.66 4.30 -7.93
CA PRO A 40 8.16 5.27 -6.96
C PRO A 40 6.71 5.67 -7.29
N ALA A 41 5.74 4.99 -6.68
CA ALA A 41 4.32 5.26 -6.93
C ALA A 41 3.80 6.56 -6.26
N GLY A 42 3.10 7.38 -7.04
CA GLY A 42 2.14 8.41 -6.61
C GLY A 42 2.71 9.73 -6.10
N LYS A 43 3.52 9.69 -5.03
CA LYS A 43 4.05 10.87 -4.31
C LYS A 43 5.57 10.83 -4.25
N ASN A 44 6.18 11.79 -3.53
CA ASN A 44 7.60 11.73 -3.23
C ASN A 44 7.90 10.41 -2.49
N LYS A 45 8.72 9.57 -3.11
CA LYS A 45 9.15 8.28 -2.57
C LYS A 45 10.67 8.18 -2.70
N THR A 46 11.29 7.60 -1.69
CA THR A 46 12.70 7.21 -1.74
C THR A 46 12.77 5.76 -2.17
N VAL A 47 13.45 5.49 -3.29
CA VAL A 47 13.77 4.12 -3.74
C VAL A 47 15.15 3.76 -3.19
N ILE A 48 15.25 2.68 -2.43
CA ILE A 48 16.50 2.24 -1.80
C ILE A 48 17.02 1.02 -2.56
N ALA A 49 18.27 1.09 -3.01
CA ALA A 49 18.98 -0.02 -3.63
C ALA A 49 20.13 -0.46 -2.73
N ASP A 50 20.06 -1.67 -2.17
CA ASP A 50 21.16 -2.25 -1.41
C ASP A 50 22.25 -2.78 -2.36
N LEU A 51 23.38 -2.07 -2.39
CA LEU A 51 24.54 -2.40 -3.22
C LEU A 51 25.58 -3.26 -2.49
N THR A 52 25.31 -3.67 -1.25
CA THR A 52 26.22 -4.50 -0.45
C THR A 52 26.54 -5.80 -1.17
N GLY A 53 27.83 -6.02 -1.44
CA GLY A 53 28.31 -7.20 -2.16
C GLY A 53 27.84 -7.30 -3.63
N LYS A 54 27.31 -6.22 -4.22
CA LYS A 54 26.78 -6.25 -5.60
C LYS A 54 27.79 -5.89 -6.68
N PHE A 55 28.93 -5.27 -6.34
CA PHE A 55 29.95 -4.92 -7.32
C PHE A 55 30.72 -6.16 -7.80
N LEU A 56 30.82 -6.33 -9.12
CA LEU A 56 31.43 -7.51 -9.75
C LEU A 56 32.89 -7.28 -10.19
N SER A 57 33.43 -6.09 -9.91
CA SER A 57 34.80 -5.68 -10.21
C SER A 57 35.15 -4.44 -9.38
N ALA A 58 36.37 -3.92 -9.56
CA ALA A 58 36.77 -2.63 -8.98
C ALA A 58 36.05 -1.42 -9.60
N ASP A 59 35.26 -1.61 -10.67
CA ASP A 59 34.48 -0.55 -11.30
C ASP A 59 33.17 -0.31 -10.54
N THR A 60 33.08 0.85 -9.87
CA THR A 60 31.97 1.22 -8.99
C THR A 60 30.86 2.00 -9.70
N ARG A 61 30.85 2.05 -11.03
CA ARG A 61 29.75 2.69 -11.76
C ARG A 61 28.47 1.87 -11.66
N VAL A 62 27.42 2.55 -11.25
CA VAL A 62 26.06 2.03 -11.16
C VAL A 62 25.23 2.58 -12.31
N ARG A 63 24.39 1.74 -12.89
CA ARG A 63 23.40 2.15 -13.89
C ARG A 63 22.01 1.69 -13.46
N ILE A 64 21.08 2.63 -13.42
CA ILE A 64 19.65 2.37 -13.24
C ILE A 64 18.99 2.44 -14.61
N ARG A 65 18.15 1.47 -14.96
CA ARG A 65 17.41 1.45 -16.23
C ARG A 65 15.95 1.09 -16.01
N THR A 66 15.09 1.63 -16.87
CA THR A 66 13.67 1.33 -16.98
C THR A 66 13.16 1.87 -18.32
N ASN A 67 11.96 1.45 -18.75
CA ASN A 67 11.19 2.12 -19.81
C ASN A 67 9.97 2.88 -19.26
N MET A 68 9.83 2.97 -17.93
CA MET A 68 8.79 3.75 -17.27
C MET A 68 9.17 5.23 -17.23
N GLU A 69 8.17 6.10 -17.29
CA GLU A 69 8.34 7.52 -17.10
C GLU A 69 8.55 7.83 -15.61
N ILE A 70 9.80 8.02 -15.20
CA ILE A 70 10.19 8.28 -13.81
C ILE A 70 11.01 9.56 -13.74
N TYR A 71 10.57 10.47 -12.88
CA TYR A 71 11.22 11.74 -12.62
C TYR A 71 12.04 11.64 -11.33
N TRP A 72 13.32 12.00 -11.42
CA TRP A 72 14.24 11.98 -10.28
C TRP A 72 14.53 13.41 -9.80
N ASP A 73 14.31 13.67 -8.52
CA ASP A 73 14.73 14.94 -7.91
C ASP A 73 16.21 14.86 -7.49
N ARG A 74 16.60 13.79 -6.80
CA ARG A 74 17.95 13.62 -6.23
C ARG A 74 18.36 12.15 -6.23
N ALA A 75 19.67 11.92 -6.30
CA ALA A 75 20.30 10.62 -6.09
C ALA A 75 21.40 10.76 -5.05
N PHE A 76 21.45 9.82 -4.10
CA PHE A 76 22.42 9.81 -3.02
C PHE A 76 23.11 8.46 -2.96
N VAL A 77 24.40 8.47 -2.62
CA VAL A 77 25.13 7.27 -2.22
C VAL A 77 25.49 7.45 -0.76
N ALA A 78 24.97 6.57 0.08
CA ALA A 78 25.36 6.51 1.48
C ALA A 78 26.25 5.27 1.65
N ALA A 79 27.48 5.46 2.14
CA ALA A 79 28.14 4.36 2.83
C ALA A 79 27.27 4.04 4.05
N THR A 80 27.03 2.76 4.34
CA THR A 80 26.52 2.35 5.65
C THR A 80 27.55 2.80 6.69
N ALA A 81 27.41 4.04 7.18
CA ALA A 81 28.03 4.44 8.43
C ALA A 81 27.58 3.43 9.48
N SER A 82 28.47 3.05 10.38
CA SER A 82 28.13 2.27 11.58
C SER A 82 26.82 2.81 12.13
N ALA A 83 25.79 1.95 12.15
CA ALA A 83 24.41 2.34 12.40
C ALA A 83 24.39 3.32 13.57
N SER A 84 23.96 4.56 13.33
CA SER A 84 23.49 5.40 14.43
C SER A 84 22.52 4.51 15.21
N PRO A 85 22.67 4.38 16.53
CA PRO A 85 21.84 3.46 17.28
C PRO A 85 20.36 3.83 17.02
N VAL A 86 19.59 2.88 16.50
CA VAL A 86 18.15 3.02 16.28
C VAL A 86 17.45 2.11 17.27
N THR A 87 16.52 2.68 18.02
CA THR A 87 15.65 1.92 18.92
C THR A 87 14.25 1.89 18.32
N VAL A 88 13.76 0.70 18.02
CA VAL A 88 12.39 0.49 17.55
C VAL A 88 11.54 0.03 18.73
N THR A 89 10.44 0.74 18.98
CA THR A 89 9.43 0.35 19.96
C THR A 89 8.10 0.22 19.22
N THR A 90 7.59 -1.00 19.14
CA THR A 90 6.26 -1.27 18.60
C THR A 90 5.22 -0.87 19.62
N LEU A 91 4.27 -0.04 19.22
CA LEU A 91 3.11 0.34 20.02
C LEU A 91 1.87 -0.29 19.40
N PRO A 92 1.17 -1.22 20.08
CA PRO A 92 -0.15 -1.65 19.62
C PRO A 92 -1.13 -0.47 19.75
N PRO A 93 -2.13 -0.35 18.86
CA PRO A 93 -3.21 0.58 19.08
C PRO A 93 -3.95 0.22 20.37
N VAL A 94 -4.41 1.23 21.11
CA VAL A 94 -5.25 1.05 22.31
C VAL A 94 -6.73 1.28 22.03
N THR A 95 -7.03 1.95 20.91
CA THR A 95 -8.38 2.07 20.37
C THR A 95 -8.34 2.03 18.86
N ALA A 96 -9.40 1.49 18.25
CA ALA A 96 -9.63 1.54 16.82
C ALA A 96 -11.13 1.64 16.55
N ASP A 97 -11.57 2.81 16.08
CA ASP A 97 -12.97 3.10 15.80
C ASP A 97 -13.20 3.29 14.30
N LEU A 98 -13.95 2.36 13.70
CA LEU A 98 -14.38 2.47 12.30
C LEU A 98 -15.69 3.27 12.23
N HIS A 99 -15.71 4.37 11.49
CA HIS A 99 -16.92 5.16 11.27
C HIS A 99 -16.98 5.79 9.88
N TYR A 100 -18.18 6.23 9.48
CA TYR A 100 -18.31 7.08 8.30
C TYR A 100 -17.86 8.50 8.63
N ARG A 101 -16.78 8.94 8.01
CA ARG A 101 -16.26 10.30 8.18
C ARG A 101 -16.72 11.20 7.03
N GLY A 102 -16.56 10.72 5.81
CA GLY A 102 -16.67 11.47 4.57
C GLY A 102 -15.33 11.62 3.87
N PHE A 103 -15.29 12.52 2.89
CA PHE A 103 -14.18 12.72 1.97
C PHE A 103 -13.41 13.97 2.32
N SER A 104 -12.11 13.83 2.57
CA SER A 104 -11.22 14.97 2.73
C SER A 104 -11.15 15.81 1.46
N ARG A 105 -11.16 17.13 1.60
CA ARG A 105 -10.96 18.04 0.47
C ARG A 105 -9.63 17.73 -0.19
N MET A 106 -9.69 17.41 -1.47
CA MET A 106 -8.51 17.12 -2.28
C MET A 106 -7.95 18.39 -2.90
N ASP A 107 -6.64 18.56 -2.83
CA ASP A 107 -5.89 19.59 -3.54
C ASP A 107 -4.71 18.97 -4.31
N ARG A 108 -4.07 19.77 -5.17
CA ARG A 108 -2.88 19.33 -5.93
C ARG A 108 -1.67 20.18 -5.56
N LYS A 109 -0.69 19.54 -4.94
CA LYS A 109 0.54 20.21 -4.54
C LYS A 109 1.42 20.46 -5.75
N GLY A 110 1.68 21.73 -6.09
CA GLY A 110 2.49 22.10 -7.26
C GLY A 110 1.67 22.35 -8.54
N GLY A 111 0.35 22.58 -8.42
CA GLY A 111 -0.51 22.98 -9.54
C GLY A 111 -1.17 21.80 -10.27
N ARG A 112 -1.62 22.00 -11.51
CA ARG A 112 -2.46 21.05 -12.27
C ARG A 112 -1.88 19.63 -12.37
N TYR A 113 -0.57 19.50 -12.52
CA TYR A 113 0.12 18.21 -12.67
C TYR A 113 0.74 17.70 -11.36
N GLY A 114 0.49 18.41 -10.26
CA GLY A 114 0.91 18.02 -8.94
C GLY A 114 0.17 16.79 -8.43
N PRO A 115 0.82 15.97 -7.58
CA PRO A 115 0.16 14.85 -6.94
C PRO A 115 -0.94 15.31 -5.96
N GLN A 116 -1.90 14.43 -5.68
CA GLN A 116 -3.08 14.72 -4.84
C GLN A 116 -2.73 14.72 -3.35
N TRP A 117 -3.12 15.79 -2.66
CA TRP A 117 -3.09 15.91 -1.20
C TRP A 117 -4.52 16.01 -0.68
N TYR A 118 -4.69 15.74 0.62
CA TYR A 118 -5.99 15.64 1.27
C TYR A 118 -5.94 16.40 2.59
N ASP A 119 -6.80 17.41 2.71
CA ASP A 119 -6.95 18.17 3.95
C ASP A 119 -7.79 17.37 4.94
N TYR A 120 -7.18 16.99 6.07
CA TYR A 120 -7.87 16.22 7.08
C TYR A 120 -8.91 17.05 7.86
N ALA A 121 -8.77 18.36 7.97
CA ALA A 121 -9.73 19.17 8.72
C ALA A 121 -10.99 19.52 7.91
N ASP A 122 -10.90 19.46 6.58
CA ASP A 122 -11.97 19.85 5.66
C ASP A 122 -12.62 18.62 5.03
N VAL A 123 -13.86 18.32 5.45
CA VAL A 123 -14.56 17.07 5.13
C VAL A 123 -15.92 17.35 4.49
N SER A 124 -16.13 16.74 3.33
CA SER A 124 -17.44 16.65 2.69
C SER A 124 -18.08 15.29 2.93
N ARG A 125 -19.36 15.27 3.32
CA ARG A 125 -20.15 14.02 3.41
C ARG A 125 -20.94 13.72 2.14
N ALA A 126 -20.86 14.59 1.12
CA ALA A 126 -21.51 14.35 -0.16
C ALA A 126 -20.93 13.10 -0.85
N PRO A 127 -21.76 12.24 -1.47
CA PRO A 127 -21.26 11.07 -2.18
C PRO A 127 -20.25 11.46 -3.27
N ALA A 128 -19.02 10.93 -3.18
CA ALA A 128 -17.98 11.19 -4.16
C ALA A 128 -17.86 10.09 -5.23
N TRP A 129 -18.30 8.86 -4.91
CA TRP A 129 -18.12 7.69 -5.75
C TRP A 129 -19.35 6.77 -5.72
N ALA A 130 -19.46 5.92 -6.75
CA ALA A 130 -20.47 4.87 -6.79
C ALA A 130 -20.26 3.86 -5.64
N PRO A 131 -21.34 3.27 -5.09
CA PRO A 131 -21.22 2.31 -4.02
C PRO A 131 -20.61 1.00 -4.54
N ILE A 132 -19.66 0.45 -3.77
CA ILE A 132 -19.14 -0.90 -3.96
C ILE A 132 -20.08 -1.84 -3.21
N ALA A 133 -20.64 -2.83 -3.89
CA ALA A 133 -21.64 -3.70 -3.29
C ALA A 133 -21.01 -4.82 -2.46
N GLY A 134 -21.55 -5.11 -1.28
CA GLY A 134 -21.08 -6.23 -0.47
C GLY A 134 -21.25 -6.03 1.03
N ALA A 135 -20.51 -6.84 1.78
CA ALA A 135 -20.52 -6.86 3.24
C ALA A 135 -19.26 -6.17 3.77
N PHE A 136 -19.42 -4.97 4.31
CA PHE A 136 -18.34 -4.25 4.97
C PHE A 136 -18.35 -4.53 6.47
N THR A 137 -17.23 -4.24 7.11
CA THR A 137 -17.14 -4.23 8.57
C THR A 137 -18.12 -3.21 9.16
N ARG A 138 -18.78 -3.62 10.25
CA ARG A 138 -19.68 -2.77 11.05
C ARG A 138 -18.91 -1.59 11.64
N TYR A 139 -19.59 -0.47 11.82
CA TYR A 139 -19.01 0.66 12.54
C TYR A 139 -18.84 0.38 14.04
N GLY A 140 -17.94 1.14 14.65
CA GLY A 140 -17.55 1.06 16.06
C GLY A 140 -16.20 0.37 16.24
N ASP A 141 -16.05 -0.28 17.40
CA ASP A 141 -14.81 -0.91 17.81
C ASP A 141 -14.41 -2.08 16.89
N VAL A 142 -13.23 -1.93 16.31
CA VAL A 142 -12.55 -2.87 15.42
C VAL A 142 -11.15 -3.23 15.91
N LEU A 143 -10.77 -2.83 17.14
CA LEU A 143 -9.47 -3.12 17.72
C LEU A 143 -9.10 -4.62 17.67
N PRO A 144 -10.02 -5.58 17.94
CA PRO A 144 -9.68 -7.00 17.86
C PRO A 144 -9.30 -7.51 16.46
N LEU A 145 -9.52 -6.72 15.39
CA LEU A 145 -9.09 -7.05 14.02
C LEU A 145 -7.67 -6.54 13.70
N LEU A 146 -6.99 -5.92 14.66
CA LEU A 146 -5.66 -5.31 14.48
C LEU A 146 -4.56 -6.01 15.30
N ASP A 147 -4.89 -7.10 15.97
CA ASP A 147 -3.95 -7.85 16.81
C ASP A 147 -2.91 -8.64 15.97
N ALA A 148 -3.28 -9.07 14.76
CA ALA A 148 -2.43 -9.86 13.87
C ALA A 148 -2.77 -9.65 12.38
N SER A 149 -1.84 -10.06 11.52
CA SER A 149 -2.03 -10.16 10.06
C SER A 149 -2.57 -11.54 9.68
N ASP A 150 -3.79 -11.87 10.11
CA ASP A 150 -4.32 -13.26 10.11
C ASP A 150 -5.58 -13.46 9.25
N ASP A 151 -5.65 -12.79 8.09
CA ASP A 151 -6.76 -12.85 7.13
C ASP A 151 -8.12 -12.35 7.68
N MET A 152 -8.19 -11.90 8.93
CA MET A 152 -9.36 -11.25 9.56
C MET A 152 -9.09 -9.76 9.75
N TYR A 153 -9.56 -8.95 8.80
CA TYR A 153 -9.20 -7.54 8.70
C TYR A 153 -10.42 -6.63 8.53
N ILE A 154 -10.20 -5.33 8.72
CA ILE A 154 -11.24 -4.31 8.55
C ILE A 154 -11.53 -4.12 7.06
N ILE A 155 -12.78 -4.31 6.67
CA ILE A 155 -13.30 -4.03 5.34
C ILE A 155 -14.02 -2.69 5.38
N PHE A 156 -13.37 -1.64 4.90
CA PHE A 156 -13.95 -0.31 4.82
C PHE A 156 -13.97 0.21 3.39
N GLY A 157 -14.92 1.09 3.11
CA GLY A 157 -15.22 1.59 1.78
C GLY A 157 -14.99 3.10 1.65
N PRO A 158 -15.41 3.68 0.52
CA PRO A 158 -15.18 5.10 0.28
C PRO A 158 -15.86 5.99 1.34
N GLY A 159 -15.07 6.84 1.99
CA GLY A 159 -15.53 7.79 3.01
C GLY A 159 -15.54 7.24 4.43
N ASP A 160 -15.25 5.95 4.61
CA ASP A 160 -15.00 5.39 5.92
C ASP A 160 -13.58 5.74 6.40
N GLU A 161 -13.40 5.79 7.72
CA GLU A 161 -12.11 5.97 8.40
C GLU A 161 -12.03 5.02 9.59
N VAL A 162 -10.82 4.52 9.87
CA VAL A 162 -10.46 3.90 11.15
C VAL A 162 -9.61 4.89 11.95
N ALA A 163 -10.16 5.44 13.03
CA ALA A 163 -9.43 6.30 13.95
C ALA A 163 -8.66 5.44 14.97
N LEU A 164 -7.33 5.52 14.93
CA LEU A 164 -6.42 4.78 15.81
C LEU A 164 -5.86 5.71 16.90
N GLN A 165 -5.75 5.20 18.13
CA GLN A 165 -4.98 5.85 19.18
C GLN A 165 -3.90 4.92 19.73
N PHE A 166 -2.77 5.49 20.13
CA PHE A 166 -1.64 4.77 20.69
C PHE A 166 -1.28 5.36 22.05
N ASP A 167 -0.98 4.51 23.02
CA ASP A 167 -0.52 4.99 24.33
C ASP A 167 0.96 5.36 24.30
N THR A 168 1.22 6.67 24.39
CA THR A 168 2.57 7.22 24.41
C THR A 168 3.33 6.90 25.70
N ALA A 169 2.65 6.56 26.80
CA ALA A 169 3.30 6.26 28.08
C ALA A 169 4.09 4.94 28.04
N VAL A 170 3.75 4.04 27.11
CA VAL A 170 4.47 2.78 26.88
C VAL A 170 5.80 3.00 26.18
N ALA A 171 5.98 4.14 25.48
CA ALA A 171 7.24 4.44 24.82
C ALA A 171 8.32 4.87 25.85
N PRO A 172 9.55 4.36 25.76
CA PRO A 172 10.63 4.75 26.67
C PRO A 172 10.93 6.26 26.53
N PRO A 173 11.54 6.94 27.52
CA PRO A 173 11.98 8.32 27.35
C PRO A 173 13.01 8.46 26.22
N VAL A 174 13.03 9.59 25.52
CA VAL A 174 14.02 9.87 24.46
C VAL A 174 15.37 10.21 25.12
N PRO A 175 16.48 9.49 24.82
CA PRO A 175 17.77 9.84 25.39
C PRO A 175 18.26 11.23 24.92
N PRO A 176 19.11 11.92 25.70
CA PRO A 176 19.67 13.20 25.29
C PRO A 176 20.35 13.11 23.91
N GLY A 177 20.03 14.05 23.01
CA GLY A 177 20.57 14.10 21.65
C GLY A 177 19.86 13.21 20.62
N TRP A 178 18.83 12.47 21.02
CA TRP A 178 18.03 11.64 20.09
C TRP A 178 16.79 12.38 19.59
N THR A 179 16.29 11.98 18.42
CA THR A 179 15.00 12.38 17.87
C THR A 179 14.07 11.17 17.82
N ARG A 180 12.78 11.38 18.08
CA ARG A 180 11.75 10.36 17.92
C ARG A 180 10.92 10.65 16.68
N ASP A 181 10.82 9.64 15.83
CA ASP A 181 9.90 9.60 14.69
C ASP A 181 8.88 8.49 14.88
N PHE A 182 7.79 8.56 14.11
CA PHE A 182 6.72 7.57 14.12
C PHE A 182 6.55 6.96 12.73
N VAL A 183 6.40 5.64 12.68
CA VAL A 183 6.10 4.90 11.46
C VAL A 183 4.84 4.10 11.71
N LEU A 184 3.83 4.31 10.87
CA LEU A 184 2.66 3.44 10.82
C LEU A 184 2.96 2.31 9.84
N TYR A 185 3.03 1.08 10.34
CA TYR A 185 3.12 -0.13 9.52
C TYR A 185 1.71 -0.69 9.33
N THR A 186 1.32 -0.92 8.08
CA THR A 186 0.00 -1.47 7.74
C THR A 186 0.17 -2.69 6.86
N ASP A 187 -0.56 -3.75 7.18
CA ASP A 187 -0.77 -4.89 6.29
C ASP A 187 -2.16 -4.80 5.70
N ALA A 188 -2.27 -4.61 4.39
CA ALA A 188 -3.53 -4.28 3.75
C ALA A 188 -3.55 -4.62 2.26
N TRP A 189 -4.74 -4.94 1.79
CA TRP A 189 -5.08 -4.96 0.36
C TRP A 189 -5.88 -3.74 -0.02
N MET A 190 -5.61 -3.23 -1.22
CA MET A 190 -6.40 -2.16 -1.83
C MET A 190 -7.01 -2.72 -3.12
N LYS A 191 -8.34 -2.63 -3.23
CA LYS A 191 -9.06 -2.93 -4.46
C LYS A 191 -9.65 -1.66 -5.03
N ASP A 192 -9.16 -1.28 -6.21
CA ASP A 192 -9.70 -0.17 -6.96
C ASP A 192 -11.10 -0.50 -7.51
N ALA A 193 -11.98 0.48 -7.52
CA ALA A 193 -13.29 0.39 -8.20
C ALA A 193 -13.24 0.90 -9.65
N ASP A 194 -12.09 0.75 -10.32
CA ASP A 194 -11.93 1.09 -11.74
C ASP A 194 -12.66 0.08 -12.64
N LEU A 195 -13.11 0.53 -13.81
CA LEU A 195 -13.83 -0.32 -14.79
C LEU A 195 -13.00 -1.52 -15.25
N ASN A 196 -11.67 -1.38 -15.29
CA ASN A 196 -10.76 -2.45 -15.69
C ASN A 196 -10.25 -3.27 -14.50
N THR A 197 -10.71 -3.00 -13.27
CA THR A 197 -10.38 -3.81 -12.10
C THR A 197 -11.31 -5.01 -11.99
N ALA A 198 -10.74 -6.20 -12.00
CA ALA A 198 -11.49 -7.43 -11.78
C ALA A 198 -12.18 -7.39 -10.41
N ALA A 199 -13.50 -7.63 -10.39
CA ALA A 199 -14.35 -7.55 -9.21
C ALA A 199 -14.29 -6.19 -8.45
N GLY A 200 -13.94 -5.08 -9.12
CA GLY A 200 -13.84 -3.75 -8.49
C GLY A 200 -15.17 -3.18 -7.99
N GLY A 201 -16.30 -3.65 -8.54
CA GLY A 201 -17.64 -3.22 -8.13
C GLY A 201 -18.22 -3.97 -6.92
N THR A 202 -17.48 -4.92 -6.34
CA THR A 202 -17.94 -5.73 -5.21
C THR A 202 -16.87 -5.82 -4.12
N VAL A 203 -17.28 -6.01 -2.86
CA VAL A 203 -16.34 -6.32 -1.76
C VAL A 203 -15.66 -7.67 -2.02
N GLU A 204 -16.44 -8.68 -2.37
CA GLU A 204 -15.93 -10.01 -2.72
C GLU A 204 -15.23 -10.01 -4.09
N PRO A 205 -14.31 -10.97 -4.33
CA PRO A 205 -13.78 -11.95 -3.36
C PRO A 205 -12.85 -11.30 -2.33
N LEU A 206 -12.90 -11.75 -1.07
CA LEU A 206 -11.96 -11.32 -0.02
C LEU A 206 -10.54 -11.89 -0.27
N PRO A 207 -9.50 -11.04 -0.30
CA PRO A 207 -8.11 -11.51 -0.38
C PRO A 207 -7.69 -12.22 0.92
N PHE A 208 -6.65 -13.05 0.83
CA PHE A 208 -6.04 -13.73 1.98
C PHE A 208 -4.56 -13.98 1.67
N HIS A 209 -3.69 -14.06 2.68
CA HIS A 209 -2.24 -14.15 2.53
C HIS A 209 -1.80 -15.41 1.78
N GLY A 210 -2.55 -16.50 1.94
CA GLY A 210 -2.27 -17.78 1.27
C GLY A 210 -2.60 -17.83 -0.22
N MET A 211 -3.20 -16.79 -0.80
CA MET A 211 -3.63 -16.80 -2.19
C MET A 211 -2.44 -16.67 -3.16
N SER A 212 -2.48 -17.41 -4.27
CA SER A 212 -1.43 -17.39 -5.29
C SER A 212 -1.39 -16.09 -6.10
N ARG A 213 -2.57 -15.47 -6.28
CA ARG A 213 -2.78 -14.21 -7.00
C ARG A 213 -4.14 -13.62 -6.62
N TYR A 214 -4.37 -12.36 -6.99
CA TYR A 214 -5.69 -11.75 -6.89
C TYR A 214 -6.18 -11.22 -8.26
N PRO A 215 -7.45 -11.49 -8.65
CA PRO A 215 -8.35 -12.45 -8.03
C PRO A 215 -7.81 -13.88 -8.15
N TYR A 216 -8.01 -14.69 -7.12
CA TYR A 216 -7.58 -16.09 -7.09
C TYR A 216 -8.47 -16.96 -7.99
N ALA A 217 -7.95 -18.12 -8.37
CA ALA A 217 -8.67 -19.09 -9.20
C ALA A 217 -9.78 -19.81 -8.41
N ALA A 218 -10.65 -20.53 -9.11
CA ALA A 218 -11.79 -21.23 -8.50
C ALA A 218 -11.39 -22.40 -7.59
N ASP A 219 -10.15 -22.87 -7.66
CA ASP A 219 -9.55 -23.89 -6.79
C ASP A 219 -9.00 -23.32 -5.48
N GLU A 220 -8.96 -21.99 -5.35
CA GLU A 220 -8.60 -21.28 -4.14
C GLU A 220 -9.85 -20.65 -3.50
N THR A 221 -9.89 -20.58 -2.18
CA THR A 221 -11.00 -19.96 -1.44
C THR A 221 -10.48 -19.22 -0.24
N PHE A 222 -11.16 -18.13 0.11
CA PHE A 222 -10.98 -17.49 1.41
C PHE A 222 -11.20 -18.52 2.54
N PRO A 223 -10.41 -18.49 3.62
CA PRO A 223 -10.51 -19.48 4.69
C PRO A 223 -11.92 -19.58 5.30
N GLY A 224 -12.40 -20.82 5.48
CA GLY A 224 -13.76 -21.12 5.94
C GLY A 224 -13.85 -21.77 7.31
N ASP A 225 -12.75 -21.76 8.08
CA ASP A 225 -12.73 -22.32 9.43
C ASP A 225 -13.64 -21.54 10.41
N THR A 226 -13.75 -22.05 11.64
CA THR A 226 -14.64 -21.48 12.66
C THR A 226 -14.28 -20.03 13.03
N ALA A 227 -13.00 -19.67 13.03
CA ALA A 227 -12.57 -18.31 13.37
C ALA A 227 -13.00 -17.34 12.27
N HIS A 228 -12.72 -17.66 11.00
CA HIS A 228 -13.09 -16.82 9.86
C HIS A 228 -14.61 -16.66 9.69
N ARG A 229 -15.37 -17.74 9.88
CA ARG A 229 -16.85 -17.66 9.85
C ARG A 229 -17.37 -16.73 10.95
N ARG A 230 -16.84 -16.86 12.19
CA ARG A 230 -17.21 -15.99 13.30
C ARG A 230 -16.82 -14.54 13.02
N PHE A 231 -15.65 -14.29 12.43
CA PHE A 231 -15.23 -12.97 11.98
C PHE A 231 -16.25 -12.36 11.02
N ILE A 232 -16.61 -13.07 9.95
CA ILE A 232 -17.58 -12.58 8.95
C ILE A 232 -18.94 -12.30 9.60
N GLU A 233 -19.45 -13.23 10.42
CA GLU A 233 -20.75 -13.09 11.09
C GLU A 233 -20.77 -11.92 12.09
N THR A 234 -19.66 -11.71 12.80
CA THR A 234 -19.57 -10.68 13.85
C THR A 234 -19.30 -9.30 13.25
N TYR A 235 -18.36 -9.20 12.31
CA TYR A 235 -17.84 -7.93 11.80
C TYR A 235 -18.45 -7.52 10.46
N ASN A 236 -18.63 -8.42 9.50
CA ASN A 236 -19.00 -8.05 8.12
C ASN A 236 -20.52 -7.94 7.92
N THR A 237 -21.17 -7.11 8.75
CA THR A 237 -22.63 -6.99 8.81
C THR A 237 -23.18 -5.73 8.15
N ARG A 238 -22.33 -4.76 7.78
CA ARG A 238 -22.78 -3.55 7.08
C ARG A 238 -22.96 -3.84 5.59
N ARG A 239 -24.20 -4.04 5.16
CA ARG A 239 -24.55 -4.36 3.77
C ARG A 239 -24.73 -3.11 2.93
N VAL A 240 -23.97 -3.03 1.85
CA VAL A 240 -24.13 -2.00 0.80
C VAL A 240 -24.66 -2.69 -0.45
N GLY A 241 -25.83 -2.28 -0.91
CA GLY A 241 -26.41 -2.76 -2.17
C GLY A 241 -25.84 -2.00 -3.37
N ARG A 242 -26.01 -2.58 -4.57
CA ARG A 242 -25.95 -1.78 -5.79
C ARG A 242 -27.19 -0.88 -5.78
N GLY A 243 -27.07 0.31 -5.21
CA GLY A 243 -28.06 1.36 -5.45
C GLY A 243 -28.27 1.44 -6.96
N SER A 244 -29.52 1.37 -7.41
CA SER A 244 -29.85 1.47 -8.82
C SER A 244 -29.39 2.82 -9.35
N TYR A 245 -28.21 2.86 -9.98
CA TYR A 245 -27.94 3.84 -11.01
C TYR A 245 -28.77 3.44 -12.24
N ASN A 246 -30.07 3.68 -12.15
CA ASN A 246 -30.92 3.78 -13.32
C ASN A 246 -30.92 5.26 -13.74
N ARG A 247 -30.13 5.52 -14.79
CA ARG A 247 -30.13 6.71 -15.67
C ARG A 247 -29.59 8.01 -15.10
#